data_AF-A0A6H1Z7V1-F1
#
_entry.id   AF-A0A6H1Z7V1-F1
#
_cell.length_a   1.000
_cell.length_b   1.000
_cell.length_c   1.000
_cell.angle_alpha   90.00
_cell.angle_beta   90.00
_cell.angle_gamma   90.00
#
_symmetry.space_group_name_H-M   'P 1'
#
loop_
_entity.id
_entity.type
_entity.pdbx_description
1 polymer ?
#
loop_
_entity_poly.entity_id
_entity_poly.type
_entity_poly.pdbx_seq_one_letter_code
_entity_poly.pdbx_strand_id
1 'polypeptide(L)'
;MPSLTQTMVAATTVFAAERGNAKIIPSLIMVDNVLGAQDAIITVVDRFTTSASAGAPGGVTTANRLGINVSMAACVSMRDELKDIEILGQLELLIGTADPNCIVTVAWDFQ
;
A
#
# COMPACT_ATOMS: atom_id res chain seq x y z
N MET A 1 -14.62 6.31 6.75
CA MET A 1 -13.47 5.54 6.23
C MET A 1 -13.12 6.08 4.86
N PRO A 2 -11.99 6.78 4.69
CA PRO A 2 -11.49 7.18 3.37
C PRO A 2 -11.15 5.96 2.50
N SER A 3 -11.28 6.15 1.19
CA SER A 3 -10.89 5.17 0.18
C SER A 3 -10.33 5.87 -1.05
N LEU A 4 -9.37 5.24 -1.71
CA LEU A 4 -8.78 5.75 -2.94
C LEU A 4 -8.56 4.60 -3.92
N THR A 5 -8.99 4.83 -5.16
CA THR A 5 -8.79 3.92 -6.29
C THR A 5 -7.80 4.56 -7.24
N GLN A 6 -6.74 3.84 -7.60
CA GLN A 6 -5.71 4.30 -8.51
C GLN A 6 -5.26 3.17 -9.44
N THR A 7 -4.87 3.55 -10.65
CA THR A 7 -4.20 2.67 -11.61
C THR A 7 -2.71 2.58 -11.30
N MET A 8 -2.12 1.39 -11.37
CA MET A 8 -0.72 1.13 -11.01
C MET A 8 0.26 1.49 -12.15
N VAL A 9 0.16 2.72 -12.66
CA VAL A 9 0.99 3.27 -13.76
C VAL A 9 2.43 3.55 -13.32
N ALA A 10 2.66 3.69 -12.01
CA ALA A 10 3.97 3.89 -11.41
C ALA A 10 4.32 2.73 -10.48
N ALA A 11 5.62 2.44 -10.35
CA ALA A 11 6.12 1.36 -9.48
C ALA A 11 5.83 1.61 -7.99
N THR A 12 5.61 2.87 -7.58
CA THR A 12 5.26 3.27 -6.22
C THR A 12 4.07 4.20 -6.27
N THR A 13 3.08 3.92 -5.44
CA THR A 13 1.83 4.69 -5.35
C THR A 13 1.47 4.93 -3.90
N VAL A 14 1.15 6.17 -3.55
CA VAL A 14 0.78 6.57 -2.18
C VAL A 14 -0.73 6.57 -2.07
N PHE A 15 -1.27 5.90 -1.04
CA PHE A 15 -2.72 5.85 -0.79
C PHE A 15 -3.13 6.70 0.41
N ALA A 16 -2.33 6.69 1.47
CA ALA A 16 -2.56 7.52 2.64
C ALA A 16 -1.25 8.13 3.14
N ALA A 17 -1.28 9.43 3.42
CA ALA A 17 -0.19 10.11 4.10
C ALA A 17 -0.34 9.96 5.62
N GLU A 18 0.79 9.98 6.32
CA GLU A 18 0.85 9.99 7.78
C GLU A 18 -0.01 11.14 8.35
N ARG A 19 -0.72 10.85 9.44
CA ARG A 19 -1.40 11.85 10.25
C ARG A 19 -0.82 11.78 11.66
N GLY A 20 -0.42 12.92 12.21
CA GLY A 20 0.26 12.97 13.51
C GLY A 20 -0.51 12.23 14.62
N ASN A 21 0.19 11.34 15.32
CA ASN A 21 -0.32 10.48 16.39
C ASN A 21 -1.48 9.55 15.98
N ALA A 22 -1.62 9.22 14.69
CA ALA A 22 -2.60 8.25 14.24
C ALA A 22 -1.92 7.16 13.40
N LYS A 23 -2.31 5.91 13.63
CA LYS A 23 -1.95 4.78 12.77
C LYS A 23 -2.96 4.63 11.64
N ILE A 24 -2.47 4.23 10.47
CA ILE A 24 -3.32 3.88 9.33
C ILE A 24 -3.55 2.37 9.37
N ILE A 25 -4.82 1.98 9.42
CA ILE A 25 -5.23 0.56 9.34
C ILE A 25 -5.98 0.35 8.03
N PRO A 26 -5.43 -0.44 7.09
CA PRO A 26 -6.14 -0.84 5.88
C PRO A 26 -7.37 -1.68 6.26
N SER A 27 -8.53 -1.31 5.75
CA SER A 27 -9.80 -2.02 6.00
C SER A 27 -10.29 -2.81 4.77
N LEU A 28 -9.83 -2.43 3.58
CA LEU A 28 -10.10 -3.12 2.33
C LEU A 28 -8.93 -2.86 1.38
N ILE A 29 -8.44 -3.92 0.75
CA ILE A 29 -7.60 -3.83 -0.44
C ILE A 29 -8.26 -4.66 -1.52
N MET A 30 -8.52 -4.04 -2.67
CA MET A 30 -9.03 -4.71 -3.85
C MET A 30 -8.06 -4.44 -5.00
N VAL A 31 -7.60 -5.51 -5.63
CA VAL A 31 -6.73 -5.48 -6.79
C VAL A 31 -7.51 -6.07 -7.94
N ASP A 32 -7.79 -5.25 -8.95
CA ASP A 32 -8.37 -5.65 -10.21
C ASP A 32 -7.27 -5.71 -11.26
N ASN A 33 -6.89 -6.93 -11.63
CA ASN A 33 -5.89 -7.21 -12.65
C ASN A 33 -6.53 -7.94 -13.85
N VAL A 34 -7.85 -7.77 -14.05
CA VAL A 34 -8.58 -8.49 -15.10
C VAL A 34 -8.12 -8.08 -16.50
N LEU A 35 -7.83 -6.79 -16.68
CA LEU A 35 -7.30 -6.24 -17.93
C LEU A 35 -5.77 -6.10 -17.93
N GLY A 36 -5.11 -6.60 -16.88
CA GLY A 36 -3.66 -6.57 -16.74
C GLY A 36 -2.97 -7.35 -17.85
N ALA A 37 -1.86 -6.83 -18.35
CA ALA A 37 -1.03 -7.50 -19.35
C ALA A 37 -0.19 -8.64 -18.74
N GLN A 38 -0.12 -8.72 -17.42
CA GLN A 38 0.73 -9.64 -16.66
C GLN A 38 0.26 -9.81 -15.21
N ASP A 39 0.90 -10.71 -14.47
CA ASP A 39 0.64 -10.89 -13.04
C ASP A 39 1.06 -9.63 -12.24
N ALA A 40 0.17 -9.19 -11.35
CA ALA A 40 0.39 -8.04 -10.48
C ALA A 40 0.98 -8.50 -9.14
N ILE A 41 2.27 -8.23 -8.95
CA ILE A 41 2.97 -8.45 -7.68
C ILE A 41 3.00 -7.13 -6.93
N ILE A 42 2.17 -6.99 -5.89
CA ILE A 42 2.00 -5.77 -5.11
C ILE A 42 2.53 -5.98 -3.70
N THR A 43 3.25 -5.00 -3.17
CA THR A 43 3.73 -5.00 -1.78
C THR A 43 3.17 -3.77 -1.07
N VAL A 44 2.47 -4.01 0.04
CA VAL A 44 2.08 -2.97 0.99
C VAL A 44 3.31 -2.59 1.81
N VAL A 45 3.62 -1.30 1.80
CA VAL A 45 4.80 -0.73 2.44
C VAL A 45 4.40 0.37 3.41
N ASP A 46 5.02 0.34 4.58
CA ASP A 46 4.99 1.40 5.57
C ASP A 46 6.23 2.27 5.39
N ARG A 47 6.04 3.50 4.91
CA ARG A 47 7.13 4.47 4.74
C ARG A 47 7.09 5.50 5.85
N PHE A 48 8.11 5.50 6.71
CA PHE A 48 8.19 6.44 7.83
C PHE A 48 9.57 7.09 7.90
N THR A 49 9.63 8.25 8.55
CA THR A 49 10.91 8.95 8.81
C THR A 49 11.35 8.59 10.23
N THR A 50 12.54 8.02 10.37
CA THR A 50 13.09 7.67 11.69
C THR A 50 13.43 8.92 12.49
N SER A 51 13.38 8.83 13.81
CA SER A 51 13.82 9.93 14.68
C SER A 51 15.33 10.14 14.57
N ALA A 52 15.76 11.40 14.52
CA ALA A 52 17.17 11.75 14.63
C ALA A 52 17.75 11.17 15.94
N SER A 53 18.88 10.46 15.83
CA SER A 53 19.53 9.79 16.96
C SER A 53 21.02 10.17 16.98
N ALA A 54 21.51 10.65 18.12
CA ALA A 54 22.93 10.93 18.39
C ALA A 54 23.69 11.68 17.27
N GLY A 55 23.12 12.78 16.76
CA GLY A 55 23.79 13.65 15.79
C GLY A 55 23.64 13.23 14.32
N ALA A 56 22.95 12.12 14.03
CA ALA A 56 22.53 11.78 12.67
C ALA A 56 21.08 12.26 12.41
N PRO A 57 20.81 12.89 11.25
CA PRO A 57 19.45 13.24 10.87
C PRO A 57 18.61 11.97 10.67
N GLY A 58 17.31 12.10 10.94
CA GLY A 58 16.33 11.06 10.63
C GLY A 58 16.34 10.70 9.14
N GLY A 59 16.20 9.43 8.83
CA GLY A 59 16.19 8.92 7.45
C GLY A 59 14.83 8.34 7.08
N VAL A 60 14.46 8.47 5.81
CA VAL A 60 13.29 7.76 5.28
C VAL A 60 13.59 6.27 5.26
N THR A 61 12.73 5.49 5.89
CA THR A 61 12.79 4.03 5.93
C THR A 61 11.48 3.46 5.40
N THR A 62 11.56 2.34 4.69
CA THR A 62 10.40 1.59 4.22
C THR A 62 10.43 0.20 4.83
N ALA A 63 9.26 -0.27 5.29
CA ALA A 63 9.08 -1.62 5.79
C ALA A 63 7.98 -2.34 5.00
N ASN A 64 8.29 -3.50 4.46
CA ASN A 64 7.31 -4.32 3.74
C ASN A 64 6.39 -5.00 4.76
N ARG A 65 5.08 -4.87 4.58
CA ARG A 65 4.06 -5.40 5.50
C ARG A 65 3.32 -6.59 4.93
N LEU A 66 2.93 -6.54 3.66
CA LEU A 66 2.16 -7.60 3.00
C LEU A 66 2.54 -7.68 1.52
N GLY A 67 2.74 -8.89 1.01
CA GLY A 67 2.85 -9.17 -0.42
C GLY A 67 1.56 -9.79 -0.95
N ILE A 68 1.09 -9.29 -2.09
CA ILE A 68 -0.11 -9.75 -2.79
C ILE A 68 0.30 -10.10 -4.22
N ASN A 69 0.00 -11.31 -4.66
CA ASN A 69 0.18 -11.70 -6.05
C ASN A 69 -1.21 -11.99 -6.64
N VAL A 70 -1.55 -11.26 -7.70
CA VAL A 70 -2.80 -11.44 -8.44
C VAL A 70 -2.45 -11.80 -9.86
N SER A 71 -2.85 -13.00 -10.29
CA SER A 71 -2.64 -13.47 -11.66
C SER A 71 -3.32 -12.56 -12.68
N MET A 72 -2.88 -12.63 -13.93
CA MET A 72 -3.59 -12.02 -15.06
C MET A 72 -5.05 -12.52 -15.12
N ALA A 73 -5.95 -11.67 -15.63
CA ALA A 73 -7.38 -11.98 -15.76
C ALA A 73 -8.10 -12.29 -14.42
N ALA A 74 -7.53 -11.84 -13.29
CA ALA A 74 -8.09 -12.08 -11.96
C ALA A 74 -8.33 -10.79 -11.17
N CYS A 75 -9.22 -10.89 -10.19
CA CYS A 75 -9.45 -9.85 -9.20
C CYS A 75 -9.45 -10.49 -7.80
N VAL A 76 -8.82 -9.81 -6.85
CA VAL A 76 -8.73 -10.22 -5.45
C VAL A 76 -9.18 -9.09 -4.56
N SER A 77 -9.96 -9.41 -3.53
CA SER A 77 -10.33 -8.48 -2.47
C SER A 77 -10.02 -9.08 -1.11
N MET A 78 -9.41 -8.29 -0.23
CA MET A 78 -9.01 -8.68 1.12
C MET A 78 -9.59 -7.70 2.13
N ARG A 79 -10.05 -8.18 3.29
CA ARG A 79 -10.63 -7.35 4.35
C ARG A 79 -10.19 -7.83 5.73
N ASP A 80 -10.58 -9.05 6.10
CA ASP A 80 -10.33 -9.57 7.44
C ASP A 80 -8.85 -9.85 7.68
N GLU A 81 -8.10 -10.15 6.62
CA GLU A 81 -6.66 -10.39 6.63
C GLU A 81 -5.85 -9.13 6.96
N LEU A 82 -6.47 -7.94 6.87
CA LEU A 82 -5.80 -6.66 7.02
C LEU A 82 -5.86 -6.11 8.45
N LYS A 83 -6.60 -6.77 9.36
CA LYS A 83 -6.84 -6.30 10.74
C LYS A 83 -5.56 -6.16 11.56
N ASP A 84 -4.55 -6.98 11.28
CA ASP A 84 -3.28 -6.99 11.99
C ASP A 84 -2.22 -6.10 11.33
N ILE A 85 -2.55 -5.41 10.24
CA ILE A 85 -1.62 -4.53 9.53
C ILE A 85 -1.78 -3.11 10.06
N GLU A 86 -0.74 -2.66 10.77
CA GLU A 86 -0.64 -1.29 11.27
C GLU A 86 0.48 -0.55 10.53
N ILE A 87 0.11 0.57 9.92
CA ILE A 87 1.02 1.47 9.21
C ILE A 87 1.21 2.71 10.06
N LEU A 88 2.45 2.98 10.46
CA LEU A 88 2.77 4.11 11.34
C LEU A 88 3.15 5.37 10.57
N GLY A 89 3.67 5.22 9.34
CA GLY A 89 3.99 6.32 8.46
C GLY A 89 2.98 6.48 7.34
N GLN A 90 3.45 6.43 6.09
CA GLN A 90 2.66 6.53 4.88
C GLN A 90 2.34 5.14 4.34
N LEU A 91 1.09 4.94 3.93
CA LEU A 91 0.64 3.73 3.24
C LEU A 91 0.99 3.84 1.76
N GLU A 92 2.03 3.12 1.36
CA GLU A 92 2.48 3.00 -0.02
C GLU A 92 2.21 1.58 -0.55
N LEU A 93 1.84 1.49 -1.83
CA LEU A 93 1.85 0.24 -2.57
C LEU A 93 2.94 0.28 -3.62
N LEU A 94 3.77 -0.76 -3.63
CA LEU A 94 4.79 -0.98 -4.67
C LEU A 94 4.31 -2.10 -5.58
N ILE A 95 4.33 -1.86 -6.89
CA ILE A 95 4.09 -2.90 -7.88
C ILE A 95 5.41 -3.32 -8.54
N GLY A 96 5.63 -4.62 -8.68
CA GLY A 96 6.85 -5.17 -9.27
C GLY A 96 7.05 -4.73 -10.73
N THR A 97 5.97 -4.54 -11.48
CA THR A 97 5.99 -3.98 -12.83
C THR A 97 4.76 -3.11 -13.00
N ALA A 98 4.95 -1.85 -13.41
CA ALA A 98 3.85 -0.92 -13.60
C ALA A 98 2.94 -1.38 -14.74
N ASP A 99 1.63 -1.33 -14.49
CA ASP A 99 0.60 -1.67 -15.46
C ASP A 99 -0.59 -0.69 -15.31
N PRO A 100 -0.89 0.13 -16.34
CA PRO A 100 -2.03 1.05 -16.31
C PRO A 100 -3.39 0.34 -16.22
N ASN A 101 -3.47 -0.94 -16.58
CA ASN A 101 -4.70 -1.73 -16.54
C ASN A 101 -4.89 -2.49 -15.21
N CYS A 102 -3.89 -2.44 -14.33
CA CYS A 102 -4.02 -2.93 -12.95
C CYS A 102 -4.56 -1.80 -12.07
N ILE A 103 -5.75 -1.99 -11.53
CA ILE A 103 -6.46 -1.00 -10.73
C ILE A 103 -6.50 -1.47 -9.28
N VAL A 104 -6.04 -0.62 -8.36
CA VAL A 104 -6.03 -0.94 -6.94
C VAL A 104 -6.88 0.06 -6.18
N THR A 105 -7.78 -0.48 -5.36
CA THR A 105 -8.59 0.28 -4.43
C THR A 105 -8.17 -0.07 -3.01
N VAL A 106 -7.86 0.95 -2.22
CA VAL A 106 -7.56 0.80 -0.80
C VAL A 106 -8.51 1.66 0.01
N ALA A 107 -9.13 1.08 1.03
CA ALA A 107 -9.84 1.82 2.06
C ALA A 107 -9.10 1.67 3.39
N TRP A 108 -9.11 2.71 4.20
CA TRP A 108 -8.39 2.73 5.48
C TRP A 108 -9.14 3.50 6.54
N ASP A 109 -8.68 3.35 7.76
CA ASP A 109 -9.10 4.14 8.91
C ASP A 109 -7.88 4.75 9.63
N PHE A 110 -8.11 5.85 10.32
CA PHE A 110 -7.13 6.46 11.21
C PHE A 110 -7.53 6.17 12.65
N GLN A 111 -6.64 5.52 13.40
CA GLN A 111 -6.84 5.23 14.82
C GLN A 111 -5.77 5.87 15.68
#